data_AF-A0AAW8YG14-F1
#
_entry.id   AF-A0AAW8YG14-F1
#
_cell.length_a   1.000
_cell.length_b   1.000
_cell.length_c   1.000
_cell.angle_alpha   90.00
_cell.angle_beta   90.00
_cell.angle_gamma   90.00
#
_symmetry.space_group_name_H-M   'P 1'
#
loop_
_entity.id
_entity.type
_entity.pdbx_description
1 polymer ?
#
loop_
_entity_poly.entity_id
_entity_poly.type
_entity_poly.pdbx_seq_one_letter_code
_entity_poly.pdbx_strand_id
1 'polypeptide(L)'
;MLNKEQLKDLICDRFWTFRGFDDKKHFSTLFIGTEPGSGMLALWFHRDGSITFPTNVAFEPGEYRHWDFDEDAQEIIFFDYNQQPSKRAHCPVQWFGDSLKIELISDSDNTEVFSHEPHVDQFALKNRVIGGIHMFFAPRSVYNFELFQDLAFLNFNIKLIDTEDSIIDFLHEVYQYAIAHPQLEELVISQEGQPHVQLSREHKLLFTSNDGQPSYNYFSGERPLVIELLTVILAENRKRLLNPDDSRNEKEMIQDIISNRFTDRYEIV
;
A
#
# COMPACT_ATOMS: atom_id res chain seq x y z
N MET A 1 -14.74 -1.53 -19.20
CA MET A 1 -15.57 -2.73 -19.02
C MET A 1 -14.75 -3.92 -19.44
N LEU A 2 -14.77 -4.97 -18.62
CA LEU A 2 -14.13 -6.24 -18.90
C LEU A 2 -15.11 -7.13 -19.66
N ASN A 3 -14.60 -7.97 -20.55
CA ASN A 3 -15.32 -9.14 -21.04
C ASN A 3 -14.94 -10.40 -20.23
N LYS A 4 -15.64 -11.50 -20.44
CA LYS A 4 -15.45 -12.76 -19.70
C LYS A 4 -14.04 -13.34 -19.84
N GLU A 5 -13.41 -13.23 -21.01
CA GLU A 5 -12.03 -13.73 -21.19
C GLU A 5 -11.00 -12.86 -20.44
N GLN A 6 -11.15 -11.54 -20.47
CA GLN A 6 -10.32 -10.63 -19.67
C GLN A 6 -10.49 -10.88 -18.17
N LEU A 7 -11.72 -11.16 -17.72
CA LEU A 7 -11.95 -11.51 -16.32
C LEU A 7 -11.32 -12.87 -15.97
N LYS A 8 -11.44 -13.89 -16.83
CA LYS A 8 -10.79 -15.20 -16.62
C LYS A 8 -9.30 -15.04 -16.36
N ASP A 9 -8.62 -14.22 -17.16
CA ASP A 9 -7.18 -13.98 -16.99
C ASP A 9 -6.82 -13.29 -15.67
N LEU A 10 -7.76 -12.55 -15.06
CA LEU A 10 -7.56 -11.91 -13.76
C LEU A 10 -7.83 -12.86 -12.59
N ILE A 11 -8.84 -13.72 -12.67
CA ILE A 11 -9.34 -14.49 -11.52
C ILE A 11 -9.02 -15.99 -11.54
N CYS A 12 -8.87 -16.59 -12.72
CA CYS A 12 -8.67 -18.04 -12.83
C CYS A 12 -7.24 -18.44 -12.52
N ASP A 13 -7.08 -19.71 -12.12
CA ASP A 13 -5.79 -20.36 -11.95
C ASP A 13 -4.93 -19.75 -10.81
N ARG A 14 -5.60 -19.24 -9.76
CA ARG A 14 -5.01 -18.49 -8.64
C ARG A 14 -5.71 -18.76 -7.31
N PHE A 15 -5.00 -18.60 -6.19
CA PHE A 15 -5.57 -18.69 -4.85
C PHE A 15 -6.26 -17.39 -4.43
N TRP A 16 -7.50 -17.50 -3.97
CA TRP A 16 -8.32 -16.41 -3.44
C TRP A 16 -8.74 -16.69 -2.01
N THR A 17 -8.29 -15.89 -1.06
CA THR A 17 -8.55 -16.08 0.39
C THR A 17 -9.71 -15.22 0.85
N PHE A 18 -10.68 -15.79 1.58
CA PHE A 18 -11.77 -15.03 2.18
C PHE A 18 -11.30 -14.20 3.38
N ARG A 19 -11.70 -12.93 3.42
CA ARG A 19 -11.49 -12.00 4.54
C ARG A 19 -12.73 -11.13 4.73
N GLY A 20 -13.09 -10.87 5.98
CA GLY A 20 -14.04 -9.82 6.34
C GLY A 20 -13.30 -8.68 7.03
N PHE A 21 -13.71 -7.43 6.81
CA PHE A 21 -13.21 -6.32 7.62
C PHE A 21 -14.33 -5.33 7.98
N ASP A 22 -14.16 -4.70 9.14
CA ASP A 22 -15.09 -3.68 9.65
C ASP A 22 -14.72 -2.28 9.13
N ASP A 23 -15.55 -1.27 9.45
CA ASP A 23 -15.29 0.14 9.11
C ASP A 23 -13.96 0.67 9.65
N LYS A 24 -13.38 0.00 10.66
CA LYS A 24 -12.08 0.31 11.25
C LYS A 24 -10.93 -0.48 10.62
N LYS A 25 -11.20 -1.19 9.52
CA LYS A 25 -10.22 -2.00 8.77
C LYS A 25 -9.59 -3.13 9.60
N HIS A 26 -10.29 -3.64 10.63
CA HIS A 26 -9.84 -4.83 11.34
C HIS A 26 -10.13 -6.08 10.52
N PHE A 27 -9.11 -6.91 10.33
CA PHE A 27 -9.25 -8.15 9.56
C PHE A 27 -9.79 -9.29 10.40
N SER A 28 -10.82 -9.92 9.87
CA SER A 28 -11.30 -11.23 10.28
C SER A 28 -11.04 -12.22 9.15
N THR A 29 -10.48 -13.37 9.51
CA THR A 29 -10.29 -14.50 8.60
C THR A 29 -11.28 -15.57 8.97
N LEU A 30 -11.99 -16.12 7.98
CA LEU A 30 -12.87 -17.25 8.22
C LEU A 30 -12.04 -18.55 8.27
N PHE A 31 -11.86 -19.06 9.48
CA PHE A 31 -11.30 -20.39 9.72
C PHE A 31 -12.42 -21.42 9.74
N ILE A 32 -12.27 -22.49 8.98
CA ILE A 32 -13.17 -23.63 8.93
C ILE A 32 -12.56 -24.74 9.79
N GLY A 33 -12.95 -24.73 11.07
CA GLY A 33 -12.51 -25.67 12.10
C GLY A 33 -12.18 -24.95 13.42
N THR A 34 -12.06 -25.70 14.52
CA THR A 34 -11.78 -25.16 15.86
C THR A 34 -10.40 -25.56 16.41
N GLU A 35 -9.62 -26.32 15.65
CA GLU A 35 -8.33 -26.87 16.09
C GLU A 35 -7.13 -26.15 15.46
N PRO A 36 -5.93 -26.19 16.08
CA PRO A 36 -4.70 -25.72 15.46
C PRO A 36 -4.47 -26.41 14.09
N GLY A 37 -4.35 -25.61 13.03
CA GLY A 37 -4.25 -26.12 11.65
C GLY A 37 -5.57 -26.16 10.88
N SER A 38 -6.66 -25.61 11.43
CA SER A 38 -7.93 -25.43 10.71
C SER A 38 -7.75 -24.65 9.42
N GLY A 39 -8.37 -25.14 8.34
CA GLY A 39 -8.25 -24.57 7.00
C GLY A 39 -8.93 -23.20 6.91
N MET A 40 -8.29 -22.26 6.25
CA MET A 40 -8.91 -20.99 5.88
C MET A 40 -9.79 -21.17 4.65
N LEU A 41 -10.92 -20.47 4.58
CA LEU A 41 -11.72 -20.47 3.36
C LEU A 41 -10.92 -19.81 2.22
N ALA A 42 -10.63 -20.60 1.19
CA ALA A 42 -10.04 -20.13 -0.05
C ALA A 42 -10.73 -20.75 -1.26
N LEU A 43 -10.79 -20.01 -2.35
CA LEU A 43 -11.34 -20.44 -3.63
C LEU A 43 -10.24 -20.51 -4.69
N TRP A 44 -10.43 -21.42 -5.63
CA TRP A 44 -9.70 -21.50 -6.88
C TRP A 44 -10.71 -21.53 -8.03
N PHE A 45 -10.72 -20.47 -8.84
CA PHE A 45 -11.59 -20.36 -10.01
C PHE A 45 -10.96 -21.11 -11.18
N HIS A 46 -11.71 -22.00 -11.80
CA HIS A 46 -11.31 -22.67 -13.04
C HIS A 46 -11.92 -21.97 -14.25
N ARG A 47 -11.20 -22.03 -15.38
CA ARG A 47 -11.62 -21.40 -16.64
C ARG A 47 -12.90 -22.01 -17.23
N ASP A 48 -13.27 -23.21 -16.84
CA ASP A 48 -14.50 -23.90 -17.24
C ASP A 48 -15.74 -23.46 -16.44
N GLY A 49 -15.56 -22.57 -15.47
CA GLY A 49 -16.63 -22.07 -14.61
C GLY A 49 -16.75 -22.83 -13.29
N SER A 50 -16.00 -23.91 -13.05
CA SER A 50 -16.01 -24.61 -11.75
C SER A 50 -15.17 -23.87 -10.69
N ILE A 51 -15.47 -24.13 -9.42
CA ILE A 51 -14.71 -23.64 -8.27
C ILE A 51 -14.26 -24.83 -7.43
N THR A 52 -13.00 -24.80 -6.99
CA THR A 52 -12.46 -25.78 -6.03
C THR A 52 -11.88 -25.10 -4.80
N PHE A 53 -11.77 -25.84 -3.71
CA PHE A 53 -11.21 -25.38 -2.44
C PHE A 53 -9.81 -25.97 -2.30
N PRO A 54 -8.74 -25.17 -2.39
CA PRO A 54 -7.38 -25.69 -2.42
C PRO A 54 -6.78 -25.86 -1.01
N THR A 55 -7.57 -25.59 0.04
CA THR A 55 -7.22 -25.83 1.43
C THR A 55 -7.92 -27.09 1.95
N ASN A 56 -7.32 -27.79 2.90
CA ASN A 56 -7.95 -28.94 3.59
C ASN A 56 -9.05 -28.42 4.52
N VAL A 57 -10.20 -28.04 3.95
CA VAL A 57 -11.38 -27.62 4.71
C VAL A 57 -12.22 -28.83 5.07
N ALA A 58 -12.64 -28.92 6.34
CA ALA A 58 -13.52 -29.99 6.79
C ALA A 58 -14.94 -29.89 6.19
N PHE A 59 -15.28 -28.71 5.64
CA PHE A 59 -16.54 -28.41 4.99
C PHE A 59 -16.29 -27.45 3.83
N GLU A 60 -16.83 -27.79 2.65
CA GLU A 60 -16.82 -26.91 1.49
C GLU A 60 -18.15 -26.15 1.44
N PRO A 61 -18.16 -24.80 1.45
CA PRO A 61 -19.41 -24.02 1.38
C PRO A 61 -20.21 -24.29 0.10
N GLY A 62 -21.50 -24.56 0.24
CA GLY A 62 -22.36 -24.98 -0.87
C GLY A 62 -22.64 -23.89 -1.89
N GLU A 63 -22.47 -22.64 -1.49
CA GLU A 63 -22.72 -21.43 -2.27
C GLU A 63 -21.62 -21.12 -3.31
N TYR A 64 -20.46 -21.78 -3.27
CA TYR A 64 -19.34 -21.52 -4.20
C TYR A 64 -18.97 -22.77 -5.01
N ARG A 65 -19.81 -23.15 -5.99
CA ARG A 65 -19.57 -24.35 -6.84
C ARG A 65 -19.19 -24.01 -8.26
N HIS A 66 -19.89 -23.06 -8.85
CA HIS A 66 -19.55 -22.54 -10.16
C HIS A 66 -19.57 -21.01 -10.13
N TRP A 67 -19.00 -20.43 -11.17
CA TRP A 67 -19.04 -19.01 -11.42
C TRP A 67 -19.36 -18.73 -12.89
N ASP A 68 -19.97 -17.58 -13.11
CA ASP A 68 -20.12 -16.97 -14.43
C ASP A 68 -19.94 -15.45 -14.32
N PHE A 69 -19.87 -14.76 -15.45
CA PHE A 69 -19.70 -13.32 -15.53
C PHE A 69 -20.87 -12.68 -16.26
N ASP A 70 -21.54 -11.77 -15.56
CA ASP A 70 -22.52 -10.86 -16.13
C ASP A 70 -21.78 -9.65 -16.70
N GLU A 71 -21.52 -9.68 -18.02
CA GLU A 71 -20.79 -8.60 -18.70
C GLU A 71 -21.54 -7.27 -18.66
N ASP A 72 -22.88 -7.29 -18.65
CA ASP A 72 -23.69 -6.07 -18.63
C ASP A 72 -23.66 -5.42 -17.25
N ALA A 73 -23.81 -6.22 -16.19
CA ALA A 73 -23.73 -5.73 -14.81
C ALA A 73 -22.27 -5.50 -14.33
N GLN A 74 -21.28 -6.08 -15.01
CA GLN A 74 -19.89 -6.16 -14.56
C GLN A 74 -19.77 -6.85 -13.18
N GLU A 75 -20.44 -8.00 -13.05
CA GLU A 75 -20.53 -8.77 -11.80
C GLU A 75 -20.18 -10.24 -12.01
N ILE A 76 -19.45 -10.80 -11.04
CA ILE A 76 -19.22 -12.25 -10.93
C ILE A 76 -20.44 -12.85 -10.24
N ILE A 77 -21.04 -13.87 -10.83
CA ILE A 77 -22.16 -14.62 -10.26
C ILE A 77 -21.62 -15.96 -9.76
N PHE A 78 -21.87 -16.29 -8.50
CA PHE A 78 -21.61 -17.61 -7.95
C PHE A 78 -22.87 -18.47 -8.01
N PHE A 79 -22.68 -19.78 -8.19
CA PHE A 79 -23.75 -20.75 -8.23
C PHE A 79 -23.53 -21.85 -7.19
N ASP A 80 -24.64 -22.33 -6.64
CA ASP A 80 -24.68 -23.43 -5.68
C ASP A 80 -24.60 -24.82 -6.34
N TYR A 81 -24.78 -25.87 -5.53
CA TYR A 81 -24.82 -27.27 -6.00
C TYR A 81 -25.94 -27.55 -7.03
N ASN A 82 -26.99 -26.75 -7.05
CA ASN A 82 -28.15 -26.90 -7.93
C ASN A 82 -28.07 -25.98 -9.16
N GLN A 83 -26.91 -25.36 -9.41
CA GLN A 83 -26.72 -24.34 -10.44
C GLN A 83 -27.66 -23.14 -10.31
N GLN A 84 -28.08 -22.81 -9.08
CA GLN A 84 -28.84 -21.60 -8.79
C GLN A 84 -27.89 -20.48 -8.35
N PRO A 85 -28.09 -19.23 -8.82
CA PRO A 85 -27.32 -18.10 -8.35
C PRO A 85 -27.41 -17.97 -6.82
N SER A 86 -26.27 -17.95 -6.15
CA SER A 86 -26.15 -17.96 -4.69
C SER A 86 -25.62 -16.65 -4.13
N LYS A 87 -24.60 -16.07 -4.78
CA LYS A 87 -23.90 -14.84 -4.39
C LYS A 87 -23.49 -14.07 -5.64
N ARG A 88 -23.22 -12.78 -5.47
CA ARG A 88 -22.64 -11.91 -6.50
C ARG A 88 -21.44 -11.17 -5.94
N ALA A 89 -20.54 -10.76 -6.83
CA ALA A 89 -19.37 -9.97 -6.48
C ALA A 89 -19.00 -8.98 -7.57
N HIS A 90 -18.29 -7.93 -7.19
CA HIS A 90 -17.71 -6.97 -8.13
C HIS A 90 -16.49 -7.55 -8.86
N CYS A 91 -16.15 -6.94 -10.00
CA CYS A 91 -14.91 -7.21 -10.70
C CYS A 91 -13.68 -7.02 -9.80
N PRO A 92 -12.59 -7.77 -10.04
CA PRO A 92 -11.37 -7.65 -9.27
C PRO A 92 -10.76 -6.25 -9.41
N VAL A 93 -10.32 -5.69 -8.29
CA VAL A 93 -9.63 -4.40 -8.22
C VAL A 93 -8.34 -4.51 -7.41
N GLN A 94 -7.40 -3.59 -7.65
CA GLN A 94 -6.19 -3.51 -6.83
C GLN A 94 -6.54 -3.26 -5.36
N TRP A 95 -5.77 -3.91 -4.50
CA TRP A 95 -5.93 -3.91 -3.04
C TRP A 95 -4.59 -3.53 -2.39
N PHE A 96 -4.30 -4.06 -1.20
CA PHE A 96 -3.01 -3.97 -0.52
C PHE A 96 -1.85 -4.31 -1.45
N GLY A 97 -1.00 -3.33 -1.71
CA GLY A 97 0.17 -3.57 -2.51
C GLY A 97 -0.17 -3.88 -3.97
N ASP A 98 0.42 -4.97 -4.46
CA ASP A 98 0.10 -5.56 -5.77
C ASP A 98 -1.02 -6.62 -5.68
N SER A 99 -1.68 -6.74 -4.52
CA SER A 99 -2.75 -7.72 -4.32
C SER A 99 -4.03 -7.29 -5.05
N LEU A 100 -4.88 -8.26 -5.33
CA LEU A 100 -6.22 -8.03 -5.87
C LEU A 100 -7.26 -8.38 -4.81
N LYS A 101 -8.43 -7.72 -4.89
CA LYS A 101 -9.63 -8.14 -4.17
C LYS A 101 -10.81 -8.33 -5.12
N ILE A 102 -11.69 -9.24 -4.77
CA ILE A 102 -13.05 -9.40 -5.29
C ILE A 102 -13.97 -9.17 -4.11
N GLU A 103 -14.84 -8.16 -4.19
CA GLU A 103 -15.75 -7.80 -3.10
C GLU A 103 -17.12 -8.42 -3.30
N LEU A 104 -17.63 -9.12 -2.28
CA LEU A 104 -18.94 -9.73 -2.32
C LEU A 104 -20.02 -8.66 -2.15
N ILE A 105 -21.07 -8.74 -2.97
CA ILE A 105 -22.28 -7.95 -2.83
C ILE A 105 -23.11 -8.62 -1.74
N SER A 106 -23.11 -8.04 -0.54
CA SER A 106 -23.79 -8.59 0.64
C SER A 106 -24.42 -7.49 1.49
N ASP A 107 -25.46 -7.85 2.25
CA ASP A 107 -26.09 -6.99 3.26
C ASP A 107 -25.39 -7.09 4.63
N SER A 108 -24.14 -7.57 4.67
CA SER A 108 -23.37 -7.71 5.91
C SER A 108 -22.91 -6.35 6.44
N ASP A 109 -22.85 -6.21 7.76
CA ASP A 109 -22.22 -5.04 8.41
C ASP A 109 -20.70 -4.98 8.14
N ASN A 110 -20.08 -6.11 7.78
CA ASN A 110 -18.67 -6.19 7.40
C ASN A 110 -18.54 -6.29 5.88
N THR A 111 -17.52 -5.64 5.32
CA THR A 111 -17.15 -5.86 3.92
C THR A 111 -16.47 -7.22 3.77
N GLU A 112 -17.05 -8.09 2.95
CA GLU A 112 -16.55 -9.42 2.66
C GLU A 112 -15.79 -9.43 1.33
N VAL A 113 -14.55 -9.90 1.33
CA VAL A 113 -13.71 -9.94 0.14
C VAL A 113 -13.01 -11.28 -0.01
N PHE A 114 -12.74 -11.64 -1.26
CA PHE A 114 -11.73 -12.61 -1.63
C PHE A 114 -10.47 -11.85 -2.06
N SER A 115 -9.37 -12.03 -1.34
CA SER A 115 -8.08 -11.41 -1.66
C SER A 115 -7.13 -12.40 -2.32
N HIS A 116 -6.47 -11.97 -3.39
CA HIS A 116 -5.39 -12.69 -4.04
C HIS A 116 -4.08 -11.92 -3.87
N GLU A 117 -3.06 -12.61 -3.36
CA GLU A 117 -1.73 -12.07 -3.16
C GLU A 117 -0.80 -12.73 -4.19
N PRO A 118 -0.22 -12.00 -5.16
CA PRO A 118 0.56 -12.58 -6.27
C PRO A 118 1.73 -13.47 -5.86
N HIS A 119 2.22 -13.30 -4.63
CA HIS A 119 3.31 -14.06 -4.06
C HIS A 119 2.88 -15.44 -3.52
N VAL A 120 1.60 -15.65 -3.24
CA VAL A 120 1.06 -16.91 -2.69
C VAL A 120 1.04 -18.02 -3.74
N ASP A 121 0.83 -17.67 -5.01
CA ASP A 121 0.79 -18.64 -6.12
C ASP A 121 2.18 -19.04 -6.63
N GLN A 122 3.24 -18.41 -6.11
CA GLN A 122 4.60 -18.63 -6.59
C GLN A 122 5.31 -19.71 -5.76
N PHE A 123 5.75 -20.79 -6.42
CA PHE A 123 6.60 -21.82 -5.81
C PHE A 123 7.94 -21.27 -5.28
N ALA A 124 8.40 -20.12 -5.80
CA ALA A 124 9.57 -19.41 -5.29
C ALA A 124 9.47 -17.91 -5.60
N LEU A 125 9.69 -17.08 -4.59
CA LEU A 125 9.75 -15.63 -4.74
C LEU A 125 11.10 -15.23 -5.32
N LYS A 126 11.15 -15.00 -6.63
CA LYS A 126 12.40 -14.62 -7.33
C LYS A 126 12.71 -13.13 -7.23
N ASN A 127 11.69 -12.29 -7.12
CA ASN A 127 11.80 -10.82 -7.19
C ASN A 127 11.19 -10.12 -5.96
N ARG A 128 11.34 -10.69 -4.76
CA ARG A 128 10.90 -9.96 -3.56
C ARG A 128 11.93 -8.89 -3.24
N VAL A 129 11.57 -7.64 -3.47
CA VAL A 129 12.37 -6.51 -3.01
C VAL A 129 12.07 -6.35 -1.52
N ILE A 130 13.03 -6.69 -0.67
CA ILE A 130 12.91 -6.46 0.77
C ILE A 130 12.72 -4.95 0.97
N GLY A 131 11.60 -4.56 1.57
CA GLY A 131 11.19 -3.15 1.74
C GLY A 131 10.27 -2.59 0.64
N GLY A 132 9.94 -3.35 -0.42
CA GLY A 132 9.09 -2.91 -1.52
C GLY A 132 9.72 -1.80 -2.38
N ILE A 133 8.87 -1.15 -3.19
CA ILE A 133 9.27 -0.04 -4.10
C ILE A 133 8.78 1.33 -3.63
N HIS A 134 7.66 1.39 -2.87
CA HIS A 134 7.18 2.63 -2.26
C HIS A 134 7.41 2.60 -0.75
N MET A 135 7.99 3.69 -0.22
CA MET A 135 8.43 3.76 1.17
C MET A 135 7.93 5.03 1.86
N PHE A 136 7.36 4.85 3.05
CA PHE A 136 6.95 5.90 3.96
C PHE A 136 7.91 5.94 5.15
N PHE A 137 8.55 7.07 5.38
CA PHE A 137 9.46 7.28 6.50
C PHE A 137 8.77 8.09 7.59
N ALA A 138 8.82 7.56 8.81
CA ALA A 138 8.24 8.21 9.97
C ALA A 138 9.11 8.02 11.22
N PRO A 139 9.10 8.96 12.18
CA PRO A 139 9.66 8.71 13.50
C PRO A 139 9.02 7.48 14.15
N ARG A 140 9.78 6.71 14.93
CA ARG A 140 9.18 5.59 15.69
C ARG A 140 8.09 6.06 16.66
N SER A 141 8.23 7.26 17.22
CA SER A 141 7.30 7.84 18.20
C SER A 141 5.88 8.05 17.67
N VAL A 142 5.70 8.19 16.35
CA VAL A 142 4.38 8.38 15.72
C VAL A 142 3.75 7.07 15.23
N TYR A 143 4.44 5.94 15.39
CA TYR A 143 3.93 4.65 14.94
C TYR A 143 2.73 4.19 15.78
N ASN A 144 1.68 3.77 15.08
CA ASN A 144 0.62 2.94 15.62
C ASN A 144 0.21 1.90 14.56
N PHE A 145 -0.60 0.92 14.97
CA PHE A 145 -1.01 -0.15 14.06
C PHE A 145 -1.94 0.35 12.94
N GLU A 146 -2.77 1.36 13.21
CA GLU A 146 -3.71 1.94 12.23
C GLU A 146 -2.93 2.59 11.06
N LEU A 147 -1.86 3.34 11.37
CA LEU A 147 -0.95 3.92 10.38
C LEU A 147 -0.34 2.85 9.48
N PHE A 148 0.11 1.73 10.06
CA PHE A 148 0.64 0.61 9.27
C PHE A 148 -0.41 0.04 8.32
N GLN A 149 -1.64 -0.16 8.80
CA GLN A 149 -2.72 -0.70 7.97
C GLN A 149 -3.09 0.27 6.84
N ASP A 150 -3.22 1.56 7.13
CA ASP A 150 -3.56 2.57 6.14
C ASP A 150 -2.48 2.69 5.05
N LEU A 151 -1.20 2.69 5.42
CA LEU A 151 -0.10 2.72 4.46
C LEU A 151 -0.05 1.46 3.60
N ALA A 152 -0.31 0.29 4.19
CA ALA A 152 -0.42 -0.94 3.41
C ALA A 152 -1.52 -0.81 2.34
N PHE A 153 -2.69 -0.24 2.69
CA PHE A 153 -3.81 -0.01 1.74
C PHE A 153 -3.40 0.89 0.58
N LEU A 154 -2.50 1.83 0.85
CA LEU A 154 -1.96 2.76 -0.14
C LEU A 154 -0.77 2.16 -0.94
N ASN A 155 -0.42 0.89 -0.73
CA ASN A 155 0.77 0.24 -1.30
C ASN A 155 2.09 0.90 -0.87
N PHE A 156 2.20 1.27 0.41
CA PHE A 156 3.42 1.80 1.00
C PHE A 156 3.94 0.89 2.12
N ASN A 157 5.24 0.61 2.10
CA ASN A 157 5.93 0.06 3.26
C ASN A 157 6.29 1.20 4.21
N ILE A 158 6.41 0.90 5.51
CA ILE A 158 6.85 1.89 6.50
C ILE A 158 8.26 1.59 7.01
N LYS A 159 9.11 2.60 7.01
CA LYS A 159 10.42 2.59 7.68
C LYS A 159 10.37 3.55 8.85
N LEU A 160 10.46 2.98 10.06
CA LEU A 160 10.58 3.75 11.29
C LEU A 160 12.02 4.20 11.49
N ILE A 161 12.17 5.48 11.84
CA ILE A 161 13.44 6.16 12.07
C ILE A 161 13.59 6.45 13.57
N ASP A 162 14.76 6.11 14.12
CA ASP A 162 15.06 6.17 15.56
C ASP A 162 15.78 7.48 15.94
N THR A 163 15.22 8.61 15.50
CA THR A 163 15.75 9.95 15.77
C THR A 163 14.63 10.87 16.25
N GLU A 164 14.68 11.31 17.50
CA GLU A 164 13.60 12.10 18.12
C GLU A 164 13.87 13.61 18.14
N ASP A 165 15.14 14.05 18.12
CA ASP A 165 15.50 15.42 18.50
C ASP A 165 16.02 16.33 17.37
N SER A 166 16.32 15.81 16.17
CA SER A 166 16.80 16.63 15.05
C SER A 166 16.14 16.23 13.72
N ILE A 167 15.61 17.21 13.00
CA ILE A 167 15.12 17.04 11.62
C ILE A 167 16.27 16.62 10.71
N ILE A 168 17.49 17.12 10.94
CA ILE A 168 18.65 16.75 10.13
C ILE A 168 19.03 15.29 10.34
N ASP A 169 19.07 14.80 11.58
CA ASP A 169 19.40 13.41 11.87
C ASP A 169 18.35 12.47 11.26
N PHE A 170 17.07 12.83 11.39
CA PHE A 170 15.97 12.12 10.73
C PHE A 170 16.15 12.06 9.21
N LEU A 171 16.37 13.20 8.55
CA LEU A 171 16.57 13.27 7.10
C LEU A 171 17.86 12.55 6.66
N HIS A 172 18.89 12.51 7.50
CA HIS A 172 20.12 11.77 7.25
C HIS A 172 19.87 10.26 7.21
N GLU A 173 19.10 9.72 8.16
CA GLU A 173 18.76 8.28 8.15
C GLU A 173 17.90 7.92 6.92
N VAL A 174 16.91 8.77 6.58
CA VAL A 174 16.12 8.60 5.36
C VAL A 174 17.02 8.58 4.13
N TYR A 175 17.97 9.51 4.02
CA TYR A 175 18.95 9.58 2.94
C TYR A 175 19.79 8.30 2.85
N GLN A 176 20.36 7.85 3.97
CA GLN A 176 21.17 6.64 4.01
C GLN A 176 20.38 5.40 3.56
N TYR A 177 19.13 5.29 4.01
CA TYR A 177 18.25 4.20 3.59
C TYR A 177 17.95 4.27 2.09
N ALA A 178 17.55 5.43 1.57
CA ALA A 178 17.20 5.60 0.16
C ALA A 178 18.40 5.34 -0.79
N ILE A 179 19.62 5.68 -0.38
CA ILE A 179 20.85 5.36 -1.12
C ILE A 179 21.12 3.86 -1.13
N ALA A 180 20.96 3.18 0.01
CA ALA A 180 21.18 1.74 0.13
C ALA A 180 20.14 0.88 -0.61
N HIS A 181 18.99 1.47 -0.96
CA HIS A 181 17.87 0.78 -1.61
C HIS A 181 17.54 1.42 -2.98
N PRO A 182 18.32 1.14 -4.03
CA PRO A 182 18.14 1.73 -5.36
C PRO A 182 16.83 1.33 -6.05
N GLN A 183 16.18 0.27 -5.58
CA GLN A 183 14.86 -0.19 -6.04
C GLN A 183 13.70 0.75 -5.74
N LEU A 184 13.84 1.71 -4.82
CA LEU A 184 12.70 2.51 -4.39
C LEU A 184 12.33 3.48 -5.52
N GLU A 185 11.04 3.64 -5.76
CA GLU A 185 10.51 4.50 -6.82
C GLU A 185 9.92 5.77 -6.21
N GLU A 186 9.11 5.62 -5.15
CA GLU A 186 8.38 6.71 -4.52
C GLU A 186 8.63 6.74 -3.02
N LEU A 187 8.91 7.93 -2.51
CA LEU A 187 9.23 8.15 -1.10
C LEU A 187 8.27 9.18 -0.51
N VAL A 188 7.77 8.91 0.70
CA VAL A 188 7.03 9.85 1.52
C VAL A 188 7.80 10.03 2.82
N ILE A 189 8.03 11.27 3.22
CA ILE A 189 8.73 11.65 4.44
C ILE A 189 7.71 12.39 5.30
N SER A 190 7.39 11.85 6.47
CA SER A 190 6.37 12.42 7.36
C SER A 190 6.85 12.37 8.81
N GLN A 191 7.03 13.54 9.43
CA GLN A 191 7.37 13.65 10.85
C GLN A 191 6.15 13.46 11.77
N GLU A 192 4.95 13.66 11.24
CA GLU A 192 3.71 13.70 12.04
C GLU A 192 2.93 12.37 11.99
N GLY A 193 3.37 11.41 11.16
CA GLY A 193 2.77 10.06 11.09
C GLY A 193 1.35 10.02 10.54
N GLN A 194 0.92 11.06 9.81
CA GLN A 194 -0.38 11.02 9.14
C GLN A 194 -0.34 10.07 7.94
N PRO A 195 -1.31 9.14 7.78
CA PRO A 195 -1.37 8.16 6.68
C PRO A 195 -1.79 8.79 5.35
N HIS A 196 -1.58 10.09 5.19
CA HIS A 196 -1.84 10.77 3.94
C HIS A 196 -0.70 10.42 2.97
N VAL A 197 -1.03 9.90 1.81
CA VAL A 197 -0.06 9.68 0.72
C VAL A 197 -0.61 10.38 -0.51
N GLN A 198 0.08 11.43 -0.91
CA GLN A 198 -0.13 12.09 -2.19
C GLN A 198 1.19 12.13 -2.94
N LEU A 199 1.12 11.96 -4.26
CA LEU A 199 2.27 11.96 -5.16
C LEU A 199 1.98 12.89 -6.32
N SER A 200 2.99 13.63 -6.77
CA SER A 200 2.82 14.56 -7.88
C SER A 200 2.65 13.78 -9.18
N ARG A 201 1.73 14.23 -10.03
CA ARG A 201 1.59 13.70 -11.41
C ARG A 201 2.62 14.32 -12.37
N GLU A 202 3.33 15.36 -11.94
CA GLU A 202 4.21 16.18 -12.77
C GLU A 202 5.71 15.98 -12.45
N HIS A 203 6.08 14.86 -11.81
CA HIS A 203 7.47 14.58 -11.39
C HIS A 203 8.07 15.69 -10.50
N LYS A 204 7.24 16.30 -9.65
CA LYS A 204 7.64 17.32 -8.67
C LYS A 204 7.57 16.77 -7.24
N LEU A 205 8.25 17.44 -6.31
CA LEU A 205 8.04 17.22 -4.89
C LEU A 205 6.67 17.78 -4.49
N LEU A 206 5.91 17.05 -3.68
CA LEU A 206 4.74 17.60 -3.02
C LEU A 206 5.07 17.90 -1.56
N PHE A 207 4.73 19.09 -1.12
CA PHE A 207 4.79 19.49 0.29
C PHE A 207 3.39 19.81 0.77
N THR A 208 3.09 19.52 2.04
CA THR A 208 1.88 20.07 2.64
C THR A 208 2.03 21.57 2.87
N SER A 209 0.91 22.29 2.81
CA SER A 209 0.88 23.71 3.16
C SER A 209 1.01 23.96 4.66
N ASN A 210 1.90 24.85 5.05
CA ASN A 210 1.93 25.49 6.36
C ASN A 210 1.91 27.01 6.17
N ASP A 211 0.77 27.64 6.39
CA ASP A 211 0.54 29.08 6.14
C ASP A 211 0.93 29.54 4.72
N GLY A 212 0.69 28.68 3.71
CA GLY A 212 1.03 28.95 2.31
C GLY A 212 2.51 28.76 1.96
N GLN A 213 3.32 28.24 2.88
CA GLN A 213 4.70 27.81 2.65
C GLN A 213 4.80 26.27 2.63
N PRO A 214 5.76 25.70 1.88
CA PRO A 214 5.95 24.25 1.86
C PRO A 214 6.48 23.76 3.21
N SER A 215 5.78 22.80 3.82
CA SER A 215 6.14 22.22 5.11
C SER A 215 7.19 21.13 4.97
N TYR A 216 8.37 21.31 5.60
CA TYR A 216 9.39 20.26 5.64
C TYR A 216 9.04 19.07 6.55
N ASN A 217 7.95 19.15 7.33
CA ASN A 217 7.48 18.04 8.15
C ASN A 217 6.82 16.94 7.34
N TYR A 218 6.31 17.27 6.14
CA TYR A 218 5.71 16.31 5.24
C TYR A 218 6.06 16.66 3.80
N PHE A 219 6.70 15.72 3.10
CA PHE A 219 6.86 15.82 1.66
C PHE A 219 6.96 14.46 1.00
N SER A 220 6.68 14.41 -0.29
CA SER A 220 6.73 13.19 -1.08
C SER A 220 7.26 13.46 -2.49
N GLY A 221 7.69 12.40 -3.15
CA GLY A 221 8.06 12.45 -4.56
C GLY A 221 8.83 11.23 -5.00
N GLU A 222 9.25 11.27 -6.26
CA GLU A 222 10.09 10.22 -6.82
C GLU A 222 11.47 10.20 -6.15
N ARG A 223 12.00 9.00 -5.96
CA ARG A 223 13.28 8.75 -5.30
C ARG A 223 14.41 9.66 -5.79
N PRO A 224 14.65 9.87 -7.10
CA PRO A 224 15.76 10.70 -7.55
C PRO A 224 15.67 12.14 -7.03
N LEU A 225 14.47 12.72 -7.07
CA LEU A 225 14.22 14.11 -6.68
C LEU A 225 14.30 14.28 -5.15
N VAL A 226 13.78 13.30 -4.41
CA VAL A 226 13.90 13.25 -2.94
C VAL A 226 15.36 13.12 -2.52
N ILE A 227 16.14 12.22 -3.14
CA ILE A 227 17.57 12.07 -2.85
C ILE A 227 18.34 13.35 -3.14
N GLU A 228 18.01 14.05 -4.24
CA GLU A 228 18.62 15.33 -4.57
C GLU A 228 18.36 16.37 -3.48
N LEU A 229 17.09 16.55 -3.06
CA LEU A 229 16.73 17.46 -1.97
C LEU A 229 17.50 17.12 -0.69
N LEU A 230 17.47 15.86 -0.27
CA LEU A 230 18.17 15.39 0.94
C LEU A 230 19.68 15.66 0.84
N THR A 231 20.29 15.43 -0.32
CA THR A 231 21.71 15.71 -0.56
C THR A 231 22.01 17.19 -0.36
N VAL A 232 21.18 18.09 -0.92
CA VAL A 232 21.36 19.54 -0.77
C VAL A 232 21.19 19.97 0.69
N ILE A 233 20.16 19.49 1.39
CA ILE A 233 19.91 19.79 2.81
C ILE A 233 21.10 19.37 3.68
N LEU A 234 21.56 18.13 3.55
CA LEU A 234 22.65 17.60 4.38
C LEU A 234 23.98 18.30 4.08
N ALA A 235 24.26 18.62 2.81
CA ALA A 235 25.45 19.36 2.42
C ALA A 235 25.43 20.80 2.95
N GLU A 236 24.28 21.47 2.85
CA GLU A 236 24.14 22.85 3.33
C GLU A 236 24.21 22.92 4.86
N ASN A 237 23.65 21.94 5.57
CA ASN A 237 23.77 21.88 7.03
C ASN A 237 25.23 21.76 7.48
N ARG A 238 26.04 20.96 6.78
CA ARG A 238 27.48 20.87 7.06
C ARG A 238 28.19 22.20 6.85
N LYS A 239 27.84 22.96 5.80
CA LYS A 239 28.41 24.30 5.57
C LYS A 239 28.02 25.27 6.68
N ARG A 240 26.75 25.28 7.06
CA ARG A 240 26.21 26.10 8.16
C ARG A 240 26.95 25.84 9.46
N LEU A 241 27.13 24.58 9.85
CA LEU A 241 27.83 24.18 11.08
C LEU A 241 29.32 24.55 11.08
N LEU A 242 29.94 24.70 9.90
CA LEU A 242 31.35 25.11 9.75
C LEU A 242 31.51 26.63 9.58
N ASN A 243 30.42 27.37 9.38
CA ASN A 243 30.45 28.80 9.15
C ASN A 243 29.98 29.57 10.40
N PRO A 244 30.89 30.22 11.15
CA PRO A 244 30.50 30.98 12.34
C PRO A 244 29.61 32.19 12.04
N ASP A 245 29.56 32.66 10.78
CA ASP A 245 28.73 33.78 10.36
C ASP A 245 27.30 33.36 9.95
N ASP A 246 27.01 32.05 9.85
CA ASP A 246 25.67 31.55 9.51
C ASP A 246 24.85 31.27 10.78
N SER A 247 23.95 32.19 11.11
CA SER A 247 23.10 32.10 12.30
C SER A 247 21.78 31.36 12.08
N ARG A 248 21.51 30.84 10.87
CA ARG A 248 20.24 30.16 10.58
C ARG A 248 20.11 28.91 11.43
N ASN A 249 18.90 28.57 11.86
CA ASN A 249 18.61 27.25 12.43
C ASN A 249 18.28 26.21 11.33
N GLU A 250 18.09 24.95 11.71
CA GLU A 250 17.81 23.85 10.77
C GLU A 250 16.55 24.12 9.92
N LYS A 251 15.49 24.64 10.54
CA LYS A 251 14.20 24.91 9.89
C LYS A 251 14.30 26.04 8.88
N GLU A 252 14.95 27.14 9.27
CA GLU A 252 15.21 28.28 8.39
C GLU A 252 16.05 27.89 7.18
N MET A 253 17.08 27.05 7.40
CA MET A 253 17.93 26.55 6.33
C MET A 253 17.16 25.65 5.36
N ILE A 254 16.35 24.72 5.86
CA ILE A 254 15.55 23.83 4.99
C ILE A 254 14.54 24.66 4.19
N GLN A 255 13.87 25.62 4.82
CA GLN A 255 12.91 26.50 4.14
C GLN A 255 13.59 27.30 3.02
N ASP A 256 14.75 27.88 3.28
CA ASP A 256 15.55 28.62 2.28
C ASP A 256 15.90 27.72 1.09
N ILE A 257 16.31 26.47 1.33
CA ILE A 257 16.63 25.51 0.27
C ILE A 257 15.38 25.20 -0.58
N ILE A 258 14.25 24.89 0.05
CA ILE A 258 13.02 24.57 -0.68
C ILE A 258 12.57 25.77 -1.51
N SER A 259 12.43 26.93 -0.88
CA SER A 259 11.87 28.13 -1.51
C SER A 259 12.76 28.75 -2.59
N ASN A 260 14.10 28.62 -2.50
CA ASN A 260 15.03 29.28 -3.42
C ASN A 260 15.77 28.35 -4.37
N ARG A 261 16.02 27.08 -3.99
CA ARG A 261 16.74 26.11 -4.84
C ARG A 261 15.81 25.11 -5.53
N PHE A 262 14.58 24.95 -5.04
CA PHE A 262 13.59 24.02 -5.59
C PHE A 262 12.31 24.71 -6.09
N THR A 263 12.29 26.04 -6.23
CA THR A 263 11.10 26.88 -6.52
C THR A 263 10.17 26.36 -7.62
N ASP A 264 10.71 25.81 -8.72
CA ASP A 264 9.92 25.29 -9.85
C ASP A 264 9.76 23.75 -9.85
N ARG A 265 10.25 23.10 -8.79
CA ARG A 265 10.36 21.64 -8.67
C ARG A 265 9.52 21.09 -7.53
N TYR A 266 8.69 21.93 -6.92
CA TYR A 266 7.73 21.52 -5.91
C TYR A 266 6.35 22.12 -6.15
N GLU A 267 5.35 21.49 -5.56
CA GLU A 267 3.98 22.00 -5.44
C GLU A 267 3.52 21.88 -3.98
N ILE A 268 2.54 22.68 -3.62
CA ILE A 268 1.94 22.67 -2.29
C ILE A 268 0.53 22.10 -2.40
N VAL A 269 0.20 21.18 -1.51
CA VAL A 269 -1.11 20.50 -1.41
C VAL A 269 -1.74 20.65 -0.04
#